data_AF-A0A5J4W2Z9-F1
#
_entry.id   AF-A0A5J4W2Z9-F1
#
_cell.length_a   1.000
_cell.length_b   1.000
_cell.length_c   1.000
_cell.angle_alpha   90.00
_cell.angle_beta   90.00
_cell.angle_gamma   90.00
#
_symmetry.space_group_name_H-M   'P 1'
#
loop_
_entity.id
_entity.type
_entity.pdbx_description
1 polymer ?
#
loop_
_entity_poly.entity_id
_entity_poly.type
_entity_poly.pdbx_seq_one_letter_code
_entity_poly.pdbx_strand_id
1 'polypeptide(L)'
;MSTKNFFKSLSREEQVIELDKELAKDLIQGQRMCLLSLDWIEQFRSGEKDITIDNSSIVETRGERLKPNMKENVDFQSVSEQFYEQLKEQFGGGPKITRLIQKLLIGRDICKLKRVILCM
;
A
#
# COMPACT_ATOMS: atom_id res chain seq x y z
N MET A 1 -14.29 5.40 -20.88
CA MET A 1 -12.96 5.34 -21.51
C MET A 1 -12.09 4.47 -20.64
N SER A 2 -11.70 3.29 -21.12
CA SER A 2 -10.87 2.35 -20.35
C SER A 2 -9.43 2.87 -20.36
N THR A 3 -9.03 3.58 -19.31
CA THR A 3 -7.62 3.90 -19.07
C THR A 3 -6.88 2.59 -18.93
N LYS A 4 -6.07 2.22 -19.93
CA LYS A 4 -5.15 1.09 -19.82
C LYS A 4 -4.35 1.26 -18.53
N ASN A 5 -4.29 0.22 -17.71
CA ASN A 5 -3.48 0.20 -16.50
C ASN A 5 -2.01 0.37 -16.90
N PHE A 6 -1.49 1.59 -16.73
CA PHE A 6 -0.13 1.97 -17.11
C PHE A 6 0.90 1.06 -16.44
N PHE A 7 0.68 0.72 -15.17
CA PHE A 7 1.57 -0.13 -14.39
C PHE A 7 1.77 -1.51 -15.04
N LYS A 8 0.70 -2.09 -15.61
CA LYS A 8 0.73 -3.37 -16.31
C LYS A 8 1.54 -3.35 -17.61
N SER A 9 1.74 -2.18 -18.21
CA SER A 9 2.52 -2.04 -19.45
C SER A 9 4.04 -1.95 -19.22
N LEU A 10 4.48 -1.77 -17.98
CA LEU A 10 5.87 -1.62 -17.59
C LEU A 10 6.58 -2.99 -17.48
N SER A 11 7.90 -3.00 -17.71
CA SER A 11 8.77 -4.14 -17.36
C SER A 11 8.79 -4.37 -15.85
N ARG A 12 9.32 -5.52 -15.40
CA ARG A 12 9.37 -5.81 -13.96
C ARG A 12 10.26 -4.82 -13.21
N GLU A 13 11.38 -4.44 -13.80
CA GLU A 13 12.32 -3.46 -13.25
C GLU A 13 11.67 -2.08 -13.16
N GLU A 14 10.95 -1.67 -14.21
CA GLU A 14 10.20 -0.41 -14.24
C GLU A 14 9.07 -0.40 -13.20
N GLN A 15 8.37 -1.52 -13.01
CA GLN A 15 7.34 -1.66 -11.98
C GLN A 15 7.92 -1.51 -10.56
N VAL A 16 9.11 -2.06 -10.29
CA VAL A 16 9.82 -1.89 -9.01
C VAL A 16 10.19 -0.43 -8.79
N ILE A 17 10.76 0.21 -9.82
CA ILE A 17 11.12 1.64 -9.76
C ILE A 17 9.88 2.50 -9.49
N GLU A 18 8.75 2.21 -10.14
CA GLU A 18 7.53 2.98 -9.97
C GLU A 18 6.90 2.76 -8.59
N LEU A 19 6.95 1.54 -8.05
CA LEU A 19 6.59 1.26 -6.67
C LEU A 19 7.46 2.08 -5.70
N ASP A 20 8.78 2.07 -5.87
CA ASP A 20 9.69 2.81 -4.99
C ASP A 20 9.47 4.32 -5.03
N LYS A 21 9.15 4.87 -6.21
CA LYS A 21 8.73 6.28 -6.34
C LYS A 21 7.44 6.56 -5.59
N GLU A 22 6.44 5.70 -5.71
CA GLU A 22 5.17 5.83 -5.02
C GLU A 22 5.37 5.81 -3.50
N LEU A 23 6.18 4.88 -2.99
CA LEU A 23 6.52 4.74 -1.58
C LEU A 23 7.30 5.94 -1.03
N ALA A 24 8.07 6.63 -1.88
CA ALA A 24 8.82 7.83 -1.51
C ALA A 24 7.99 9.12 -1.57
N LYS A 25 6.73 9.08 -2.00
CA LYS A 25 5.89 10.29 -2.08
C LYS A 25 5.59 10.84 -0.71
N ASP A 26 5.64 12.16 -0.60
CA ASP A 26 5.21 12.86 0.60
C ASP A 26 3.72 12.63 0.87
N LEU A 27 3.40 12.40 2.14
CA LEU A 27 2.03 12.17 2.57
C LEU A 27 1.27 13.50 2.70
N ILE A 28 0.18 13.64 1.95
CA ILE A 28 -0.66 14.83 1.98
C ILE A 28 -1.80 14.62 2.98
N GLN A 29 -2.02 15.59 3.86
CA GLN A 29 -3.14 15.60 4.80
C GLN A 29 -4.48 15.53 4.05
N GLY A 30 -5.37 14.68 4.54
CA GLY A 30 -6.67 14.40 3.91
C GLY A 30 -6.60 13.36 2.79
N GLN A 31 -5.40 12.90 2.40
CA GLN A 31 -5.26 11.87 1.38
C GLN A 31 -5.61 10.49 1.93
N ARG A 32 -6.26 9.68 1.09
CA ARG A 32 -6.48 8.25 1.34
C ARG A 32 -5.30 7.46 0.81
N MET A 33 -4.70 6.70 1.70
CA MET A 33 -3.59 5.80 1.42
C MET A 33 -4.03 4.36 1.68
N CYS A 34 -3.46 3.42 0.93
CA CYS A 34 -3.61 2.00 1.14
C CYS A 34 -2.30 1.40 1.63
N LEU A 35 -2.39 0.42 2.52
CA LEU A 35 -1.21 -0.22 3.10
C LEU A 35 -0.83 -1.46 2.31
N LEU A 36 0.47 -1.68 2.18
CA LEU A 36 1.10 -2.90 1.68
C LEU A 36 2.03 -3.45 2.75
N SER A 37 1.94 -4.74 3.03
CA SER A 37 2.91 -5.42 3.90
C SER A 37 4.31 -5.31 3.30
N LEU A 38 5.30 -5.16 4.18
CA LEU A 38 6.70 -5.17 3.73
C LEU A 38 7.10 -6.54 3.15
N ASP A 39 6.54 -7.63 3.70
CA ASP A 39 6.74 -8.99 3.17
C ASP A 39 6.40 -9.07 1.68
N TRP A 40 5.23 -8.54 1.29
CA TRP A 40 4.83 -8.53 -0.12
C TRP A 40 5.71 -7.62 -0.97
N ILE A 41 6.10 -6.45 -0.46
CA ILE A 41 7.00 -5.52 -1.18
C ILE A 41 8.36 -6.18 -1.45
N GLU A 42 8.90 -6.94 -0.50
CA GLU A 42 10.16 -7.65 -0.65
C GLU A 42 10.06 -8.80 -1.67
N GLN A 43 9.00 -9.60 -1.61
CA GLN A 43 8.70 -10.62 -2.63
C GLN A 43 8.52 -9.99 -4.02
N PHE A 44 7.88 -8.82 -4.07
CA PHE A 44 7.73 -8.08 -5.30
C PHE A 44 9.09 -7.69 -5.89
N ARG A 45 9.96 -7.07 -5.07
CA ARG A 45 11.30 -6.64 -5.47
C ARG A 45 12.22 -7.80 -5.85
N SER A 46 12.08 -8.97 -5.22
CA SER A 46 12.88 -10.15 -5.52
C SER A 46 12.54 -10.79 -6.88
N GLY A 47 11.43 -10.38 -7.50
CA GLY A 47 11.00 -10.90 -8.79
C GLY A 47 10.26 -12.23 -8.68
N GLU A 48 9.67 -12.53 -7.52
CA GLU A 48 8.85 -13.73 -7.34
C GLU A 48 7.68 -13.74 -8.34
N LYS A 49 7.45 -14.91 -8.94
CA LYS A 49 6.39 -15.13 -9.93
C LYS A 49 5.09 -15.50 -9.22
N ASP A 50 3.96 -15.16 -9.83
CA ASP A 50 2.61 -15.48 -9.35
C ASP A 50 2.28 -14.96 -7.94
N ILE A 51 2.85 -13.81 -7.58
CA ILE A 51 2.53 -13.13 -6.32
C ILE A 51 1.14 -12.48 -6.37
N THR A 52 0.42 -12.57 -5.26
CA THR A 52 -0.80 -11.81 -4.99
C THR A 52 -0.56 -10.87 -3.83
N ILE A 53 -1.21 -9.71 -3.80
CA ILE A 53 -1.09 -8.79 -2.65
C ILE A 53 -1.57 -9.52 -1.40
N ASP A 54 -0.69 -9.69 -0.41
CA ASP A 54 -1.03 -10.29 0.88
C ASP A 54 -0.71 -9.33 2.03
N ASN A 55 -1.77 -8.89 2.70
CA ASN A 55 -1.69 -8.04 3.89
C ASN A 55 -1.98 -8.79 5.20
N SER A 56 -2.08 -10.12 5.16
CA SER A 56 -2.41 -10.98 6.32
C SER A 56 -1.46 -10.81 7.51
N SER A 57 -0.18 -10.50 7.24
CA SER A 57 0.82 -10.26 8.28
C SER A 57 0.51 -9.01 9.11
N ILE A 58 -0.16 -8.02 8.51
CA ILE A 58 -0.46 -6.73 9.14
C ILE A 58 -1.94 -6.55 9.52
N VAL A 59 -2.86 -7.41 9.06
CA VAL A 59 -4.29 -7.34 9.43
C VAL A 59 -4.69 -8.27 10.56
N GLU A 60 -5.62 -7.83 11.40
CA GLU A 60 -6.34 -8.72 12.31
C GLU A 60 -7.12 -9.78 11.52
N THR A 61 -7.45 -10.91 12.17
CA THR A 61 -8.11 -12.09 11.57
C THR A 61 -9.41 -11.79 10.82
N ARG A 62 -10.02 -10.61 11.03
CA ARG A 62 -11.23 -10.15 10.34
C ARG A 62 -10.97 -9.20 9.15
N GLY A 63 -9.72 -8.97 8.77
CA GLY A 63 -9.33 -8.31 7.51
C GLY A 63 -9.50 -6.78 7.44
N GLU A 64 -10.19 -6.16 8.39
CA GLU A 64 -10.58 -4.73 8.28
C GLU A 64 -9.72 -3.79 9.13
N ARG A 65 -8.89 -4.33 10.02
CA ARG A 65 -8.11 -3.55 10.98
C ARG A 65 -6.63 -3.95 10.92
N LEU A 66 -5.77 -2.93 10.96
CA LEU A 66 -4.34 -3.11 11.16
C LEU A 66 -4.12 -3.65 12.59
N LYS A 67 -3.27 -4.67 12.73
CA LYS A 67 -2.88 -5.22 14.03
C LYS A 67 -2.32 -4.10 14.92
N PRO A 68 -2.50 -4.19 16.25
CA PRO A 68 -1.89 -3.23 17.16
C PRO A 68 -0.37 -3.26 17.04
N ASN A 69 0.27 -2.11 17.28
CA ASN A 69 1.73 -1.92 17.28
C ASN A 69 2.45 -2.09 15.94
N MET A 70 1.73 -2.22 14.82
CA MET A 70 2.33 -2.18 13.48
C MET A 70 2.91 -0.80 13.19
N LYS A 71 4.11 -0.78 12.61
CA LYS A 71 4.90 0.41 12.31
C LYS A 71 5.16 0.54 10.82
N GLU A 72 4.98 1.75 10.32
CA GLU A 72 5.36 2.10 8.95
C GLU A 72 6.89 1.99 8.79
N ASN A 73 7.35 1.52 7.63
CA ASN A 73 8.74 1.19 7.30
C ASN A 73 9.35 0.01 8.06
N VAL A 74 8.60 -0.67 8.93
CA VAL A 74 9.04 -1.91 9.60
C VAL A 74 8.12 -3.08 9.27
N ASP A 75 6.81 -2.87 9.33
CA ASP A 75 5.82 -3.90 9.04
C ASP A 75 5.05 -3.64 7.72
N PHE A 76 4.86 -2.37 7.37
CA PHE A 76 4.11 -1.96 6.18
C PHE A 76 4.63 -0.65 5.60
N GLN A 77 4.22 -0.35 4.36
CA GLN A 77 4.32 0.98 3.78
C GLN A 77 3.00 1.41 3.12
N SER A 78 2.89 2.70 2.85
CA SER A 78 1.68 3.34 2.32
C SER A 78 1.84 3.73 0.86
N VAL A 79 0.85 3.43 0.03
CA VAL A 79 0.74 3.89 -1.37
C VAL A 79 -0.58 4.62 -1.57
N SER A 80 -0.71 5.45 -2.61
CA SER A 80 -2.00 6.08 -2.90
C SER A 80 -3.07 5.03 -3.21
N GLU A 81 -4.33 5.37 -2.91
CA GLU A 81 -5.45 4.50 -3.24
C GLU A 81 -5.52 4.16 -4.73
N GLN A 82 -5.25 5.12 -5.60
CA GLN A 82 -5.21 4.91 -7.04
C GLN A 82 -4.14 3.89 -7.44
N PHE A 83 -2.93 4.00 -6.88
CA PHE A 83 -1.85 3.07 -7.17
C PHE A 83 -2.15 1.66 -6.66
N TYR A 84 -2.76 1.55 -5.48
CA TYR A 84 -3.20 0.25 -4.96
C TYR A 84 -4.20 -0.45 -5.88
N GLU A 85 -5.16 0.28 -6.44
CA GLU A 85 -6.11 -0.32 -7.39
C GLU A 85 -5.41 -0.80 -8.67
N GLN A 86 -4.37 -0.10 -9.15
CA GLN A 86 -3.56 -0.56 -10.28
C GLN A 86 -2.83 -1.86 -9.95
N LEU A 87 -2.24 -1.96 -8.77
CA LEU A 87 -1.59 -3.19 -8.30
C LEU A 87 -2.61 -4.33 -8.17
N LYS A 88 -3.78 -4.06 -7.58
CA LYS A 88 -4.82 -5.07 -7.37
C LYS A 88 -5.41 -5.58 -8.68
N GLU A 89 -5.57 -4.73 -9.70
CA GLU A 89 -6.02 -5.18 -11.02
C GLU A 89 -5.02 -6.14 -11.68
N GLN A 90 -3.73 -5.98 -11.41
CA GLN A 90 -2.68 -6.83 -11.99
C GLN A 90 -2.41 -8.10 -11.18
N PHE A 91 -2.26 -7.99 -9.86
CA PHE A 91 -1.82 -9.07 -8.97
C PHE A 91 -2.96 -9.68 -8.14
N GLY A 92 -4.14 -9.04 -8.10
CA GLY A 92 -5.24 -9.47 -7.24
C GLY A 92 -4.88 -9.41 -5.75
N GLY A 93 -5.50 -10.28 -4.96
CA GLY A 93 -5.22 -10.43 -3.54
C GLY A 93 -5.99 -9.47 -2.61
N GLY A 94 -5.43 -9.24 -1.44
CA GLY A 94 -5.99 -8.44 -0.36
C GLY A 94 -5.56 -8.93 1.04
N PRO A 95 -6.20 -8.46 2.11
CA PRO A 95 -7.26 -7.45 2.13
C PRO A 95 -6.75 -6.01 1.85
N LYS A 96 -7.63 -5.16 1.31
CA LYS A 96 -7.36 -3.72 1.15
C LYS A 96 -7.50 -3.02 2.50
N ILE A 97 -6.44 -2.33 2.94
CA ILE A 97 -6.46 -1.55 4.18
C ILE A 97 -6.29 -0.08 3.82
N THR A 98 -7.32 0.73 4.04
CA THR A 98 -7.27 2.17 3.75
C THR A 98 -7.09 3.00 5.03
N ARG A 99 -6.31 4.06 4.94
CA ARG A 99 -6.09 5.05 6.00
C ARG A 99 -6.21 6.46 5.45
N LEU A 100 -6.76 7.36 6.25
CA LEU A 100 -6.78 8.79 5.96
C LEU A 100 -5.59 9.44 6.68
N ILE A 101 -4.79 10.22 5.97
CA ILE A 101 -3.71 11.01 6.57
C ILE A 101 -4.36 12.18 7.33
N GLN A 102 -4.28 12.19 8.66
CA GLN A 102 -4.92 13.23 9.47
C GLN A 102 -4.04 14.46 9.75
N LYS A 103 -2.72 14.34 9.63
CA LYS A 103 -1.78 15.47 9.75
C LYS A 103 -0.68 15.36 8.70
N LEU A 104 -0.38 16.49 8.05
CA LEU A 104 0.77 16.64 7.17
C LEU A 104 2.02 16.48 8.04
N LEU A 105 2.71 15.35 7.92
CA LEU A 105 3.97 15.12 8.62
C LEU A 105 5.09 15.69 7.74
N ILE A 106 5.47 16.93 8.00
CA ILE A 106 6.75 17.46 7.50
C ILE A 106 7.83 16.80 8.37
N GLY A 107 8.58 15.88 7.79
CA GLY A 107 9.68 15.18 8.47
C GLY A 107 9.27 13.79 8.94
N ARG A 108 10.13 12.83 8.60
CA ARG A 108 10.01 11.38 8.88
C ARG A 108 10.05 11.11 10.38
N ASP A 109 8.96 11.33 11.12
CA ASP A 109 8.82 10.82 12.47
C ASP A 109 7.36 10.60 12.93
N ILE A 110 7.09 9.33 13.23
CA ILE A 110 6.06 8.81 14.15
C ILE A 110 4.59 8.95 13.71
N CYS A 111 4.11 7.86 13.11
CA CYS A 111 2.70 7.50 12.90
C CYS A 111 1.82 7.68 14.15
N LYS A 112 0.93 8.67 14.15
CA LYS A 112 -0.36 8.61 14.86
C LYS A 112 -1.49 8.37 13.86
N LEU A 113 -1.57 7.15 13.34
CA LEU A 113 -2.70 6.70 12.51
C LEU A 113 -3.92 6.47 13.41
N LYS A 114 -4.91 7.37 13.39
CA LYS A 114 -6.25 7.09 13.93
C LYS A 114 -7.21 6.68 12.80
N ARG A 115 -7.99 5.63 13.11
CA ARG A 115 -9.03 5.04 12.28
C ARG A 115 -9.85 6.08 11.51
N VAL A 116 -10.01 5.85 10.21
CA VAL A 116 -11.24 6.22 9.51
C VAL A 116 -11.92 4.91 9.14
N ILE A 117 -12.99 4.60 9.86
CA ILE A 117 -13.93 3.55 9.46
C ILE A 117 -14.75 4.20 8.35
N LEU A 118 -14.63 3.68 7.14
CA LEU A 118 -15.66 3.87 6.13
C LEU A 118 -16.31 2.52 5.94
N CYS A 119 -17.39 2.33 6.70
CA CYS A 119 -18.44 1.43 6.27
C CYS A 119 -19.03 1.99 4.96
N MET A 120 -19.44 1.05 4.12
CA MET A 120 -20.16 1.20 2.85
C MET A 120 -21.09 2.40 2.76
#